data_AF-A0A9E1DTX9-F1
#
_entry.id   AF-A0A9E1DTX9-F1
#
_cell.length_a   1.000
_cell.length_b   1.000
_cell.length_c   1.000
_cell.angle_alpha   90.00
_cell.angle_beta   90.00
_cell.angle_gamma   90.00
#
_symmetry.space_group_name_H-M   'P 1'
#
loop_
_entity.id
_entity.type
_entity.pdbx_description
1 polymer ?
#
loop_
_entity_poly.entity_id
_entity_poly.type
_entity_poly.pdbx_seq_one_letter_code
_entity_poly.pdbx_strand_id
1 'polypeptide(L)'
;MALTPIQITPEEKEVLRSRFLATSETVPLASDPKFFALVTALGIQQEIGTIHDELSVFLFDGDTGAKIPRENLRAEVVDHRGHFGVRIRAEGHAHLDPRVPGLRTLLDPAHSYGANENIHSLVFFPEVVTRIAALQGAELVSVRPWGINTVFGGFDPAKSYYEGNMWEFVNVDAVRYAELLADRRIVFFGTHDLVSHVAGLRSEAWPELSARGARTRDVFRRYFAGVDRPAPFAAVLPYALGMLLDDLAQPMNYASESRKHVVELLIEALETRKIGPRERPYLLKYPPSIERLIASARSDDPGRARREAGGILAQVVEELRRHAAA
;
A
#
# COMPACT_ATOMS: atom_id res chain seq x y z
N MET A 1 3.97 -31.86 9.56
CA MET A 1 5.37 -31.53 9.93
C MET A 1 5.38 -30.08 10.40
N ALA A 2 6.20 -29.74 11.38
CA ALA A 2 6.13 -28.43 12.03
C ALA A 2 6.77 -27.30 11.20
N LEU A 3 6.27 -26.06 11.39
CA LEU A 3 6.95 -24.84 10.97
C LEU A 3 8.19 -24.60 11.85
N THR A 4 9.30 -24.23 11.24
CA THR A 4 10.54 -23.90 11.96
C THR A 4 10.70 -22.38 12.02
N PRO A 5 10.68 -21.75 13.21
CA PRO A 5 10.96 -20.32 13.32
C PRO A 5 12.37 -19.98 12.82
N ILE A 6 12.50 -18.86 12.11
CA ILE A 6 13.77 -18.30 11.67
C ILE A 6 14.01 -17.01 12.43
N GLN A 7 15.19 -16.88 13.01
CA GLN A 7 15.66 -15.63 13.59
C GLN A 7 16.68 -15.02 12.63
N ILE A 8 16.33 -13.91 11.99
CA ILE A 8 17.23 -13.19 11.07
C ILE A 8 18.10 -12.25 11.91
N THR A 9 19.43 -12.46 11.90
CA THR A 9 20.36 -11.59 12.62
C THR A 9 20.53 -10.24 11.91
N PRO A 10 21.06 -9.20 12.58
CA PRO A 10 21.39 -7.93 11.93
C PRO A 10 22.31 -8.09 10.71
N GLU A 11 23.30 -8.98 10.79
CA GLU A 11 24.24 -9.28 9.70
C GLU A 11 23.52 -9.93 8.52
N GLU A 12 22.64 -10.90 8.78
CA GLU A 12 21.82 -11.54 7.75
C GLU A 12 20.87 -10.54 7.10
N LYS A 13 20.26 -9.64 7.88
CA LYS A 13 19.42 -8.55 7.36
C LYS A 13 20.20 -7.62 6.45
N GLU A 14 21.46 -7.30 6.77
CA GLU A 14 22.31 -6.46 5.92
C GLU A 14 22.75 -7.19 4.63
N VAL A 15 22.97 -8.51 4.69
CA VAL A 15 23.20 -9.33 3.49
C VAL A 15 21.97 -9.33 2.58
N LEU A 16 20.78 -9.50 3.16
CA LEU A 16 19.51 -9.42 2.41
C LEU A 16 19.32 -8.03 1.79
N ARG A 17 19.59 -6.97 2.53
CA ARG A 17 19.54 -5.58 2.05
C ARG A 17 20.51 -5.35 0.89
N SER A 18 21.74 -5.81 1.01
CA SER A 18 22.76 -5.67 -0.05
C SER A 18 22.34 -6.39 -1.33
N ARG A 19 21.79 -7.60 -1.21
CA ARG A 19 21.22 -8.34 -2.35
C ARG A 19 20.01 -7.61 -2.95
N PHE A 20 19.15 -7.05 -2.11
CA PHE A 20 17.98 -6.28 -2.54
C PHE A 20 18.36 -5.00 -3.29
N LEU A 21 19.41 -4.29 -2.86
CA LEU A 21 19.95 -3.12 -3.56
C LEU A 21 20.46 -3.46 -4.96
N ALA A 22 20.95 -4.68 -5.16
CA ALA A 22 21.47 -5.16 -6.44
C ALA A 22 20.37 -5.57 -7.45
N THR A 23 19.10 -5.65 -7.04
CA THR A 23 18.00 -5.97 -7.96
C THR A 23 17.69 -4.78 -8.88
N SER A 24 16.95 -5.02 -9.96
CA SER A 24 16.31 -3.94 -10.73
C SER A 24 15.35 -3.14 -9.85
N GLU A 25 14.97 -1.95 -10.30
CA GLU A 25 14.09 -1.05 -9.54
C GLU A 25 12.71 -1.64 -9.26
N THR A 26 12.13 -2.34 -10.23
CA THR A 26 10.88 -3.11 -10.08
C THR A 26 11.12 -4.53 -10.55
N VAL A 27 10.80 -5.51 -9.71
CA VAL A 27 11.04 -6.93 -9.98
C VAL A 27 9.84 -7.78 -9.56
N PRO A 28 9.34 -8.69 -10.42
CA PRO A 28 8.30 -9.64 -10.02
C PRO A 28 8.75 -10.54 -8.87
N LEU A 29 7.90 -10.74 -7.86
CA LEU A 29 8.17 -11.66 -6.75
C LEU A 29 8.46 -13.08 -7.24
N ALA A 30 7.79 -13.48 -8.33
CA ALA A 30 7.95 -14.79 -8.95
C ALA A 30 9.33 -15.03 -9.61
N SER A 31 10.14 -13.99 -9.83
CA SER A 31 11.47 -14.13 -10.46
C SER A 31 12.51 -14.78 -9.53
N ASP A 32 12.38 -14.56 -8.22
CA ASP A 32 13.18 -15.20 -7.18
C ASP A 32 12.30 -15.47 -5.94
N PRO A 33 11.42 -16.49 -6.03
CA PRO A 33 10.32 -16.63 -5.08
C PRO A 33 10.78 -16.80 -3.64
N LYS A 34 11.91 -17.48 -3.42
CA LYS A 34 12.45 -17.69 -2.07
C LYS A 34 13.00 -16.41 -1.48
N PHE A 35 13.79 -15.66 -2.25
CA PHE A 35 14.35 -14.40 -1.78
C PHE A 35 13.25 -13.40 -1.44
N PHE A 36 12.32 -13.16 -2.36
CA PHE A 36 11.28 -12.18 -2.11
C PHE A 36 10.26 -12.64 -1.07
N ALA A 37 9.98 -13.95 -0.95
CA ALA A 37 9.14 -14.44 0.15
C ALA A 37 9.77 -14.17 1.53
N LEU A 38 11.09 -14.30 1.65
CA LEU A 38 11.80 -13.95 2.89
C LEU A 38 11.73 -12.44 3.16
N VAL A 39 11.93 -11.60 2.14
CA VAL A 39 11.85 -10.14 2.26
C VAL A 39 10.44 -9.69 2.67
N THR A 40 9.39 -10.20 2.03
CA THR A 40 8.00 -9.88 2.37
C THR A 40 7.60 -10.42 3.74
N ALA A 41 8.01 -11.65 4.09
CA ALA A 41 7.74 -12.20 5.42
C ALA A 41 8.39 -11.36 6.52
N LEU A 42 9.61 -10.88 6.29
CA LEU A 42 10.32 -9.98 7.19
C LEU A 42 9.63 -8.61 7.30
N GLY A 43 9.13 -8.06 6.18
CA GLY A 43 8.37 -6.80 6.19
C GLY A 43 7.09 -6.90 7.02
N ILE A 44 6.27 -7.93 6.75
CA ILE A 44 5.07 -8.22 7.55
C ILE A 44 5.43 -8.42 9.03
N GLN A 45 6.47 -9.21 9.33
CA GLN A 45 6.90 -9.45 10.71
C GLN A 45 7.21 -8.15 11.47
N GLN A 46 7.90 -7.20 10.83
CA GLN A 46 8.31 -5.94 11.45
C GLN A 46 7.13 -5.01 11.75
N GLU A 47 6.06 -5.09 10.97
CA GLU A 47 4.89 -4.22 11.16
C GLU A 47 3.94 -4.74 12.25
N ILE A 48 3.82 -6.06 12.40
CA ILE A 48 2.87 -6.67 13.34
C ILE A 48 3.12 -6.20 14.78
N GLY A 49 2.05 -5.77 15.44
CA GLY A 49 2.06 -5.23 16.80
C GLY A 49 2.54 -3.77 16.91
N THR A 50 2.87 -3.11 15.80
CA THR A 50 3.30 -1.70 15.77
C THR A 50 2.17 -0.74 15.40
N ILE A 51 2.50 0.54 15.22
CA ILE A 51 1.53 1.54 14.72
C ILE A 51 1.17 1.34 13.24
N HIS A 52 1.98 0.61 12.47
CA HIS A 52 1.75 0.33 11.05
C HIS A 52 1.06 -1.02 10.80
N ASP A 53 0.70 -1.75 11.85
CA ASP A 53 -0.03 -3.00 11.74
C ASP A 53 -1.47 -2.75 11.26
N GLU A 54 -1.68 -2.71 9.95
CA GLU A 54 -3.01 -2.54 9.36
C GLU A 54 -3.90 -3.77 9.57
N LEU A 55 -3.30 -4.94 9.73
CA LEU A 55 -4.03 -6.19 10.00
C LEU A 55 -4.72 -6.15 11.36
N SER A 56 -4.10 -5.55 12.37
CA SER A 56 -4.66 -5.40 13.72
C SER A 56 -6.02 -4.68 13.73
N VAL A 57 -6.32 -3.86 12.72
CA VAL A 57 -7.61 -3.17 12.59
C VAL A 57 -8.77 -4.16 12.44
N PHE A 58 -8.50 -5.31 11.83
CA PHE A 58 -9.49 -6.29 11.40
C PHE A 58 -9.36 -7.64 12.09
N LEU A 59 -8.55 -7.73 13.16
CA LEU A 59 -8.33 -8.98 13.88
C LEU A 59 -9.09 -9.00 15.21
N PHE A 60 -9.94 -10.00 15.37
CA PHE A 60 -10.82 -10.16 16.52
C PHE A 60 -10.56 -11.50 17.20
N ASP A 61 -10.92 -11.57 18.47
CA ASP A 61 -10.95 -12.80 19.23
C ASP A 61 -12.20 -13.60 18.80
N GLY A 62 -11.99 -14.85 18.39
CA GLY A 62 -13.04 -15.70 17.83
C GLY A 62 -14.10 -16.13 18.85
N ASP A 63 -13.77 -16.14 20.15
CA ASP A 63 -14.67 -16.60 21.21
C ASP A 63 -15.53 -15.45 21.76
N THR A 64 -14.95 -14.26 21.89
CA THR A 64 -15.58 -13.08 22.48
C THR A 64 -16.08 -12.08 21.45
N GLY A 65 -15.57 -12.13 20.22
CA GLY A 65 -15.83 -11.16 19.16
C GLY A 65 -15.18 -9.79 19.41
N ALA A 66 -14.38 -9.63 20.48
CA ALA A 66 -13.69 -8.40 20.81
C ALA A 66 -12.49 -8.14 19.89
N LYS A 67 -12.18 -6.88 19.62
CA LYS A 67 -10.98 -6.53 18.84
C LYS A 67 -9.73 -6.90 19.64
N ILE A 68 -8.77 -7.58 19.01
CA ILE A 68 -7.51 -7.93 19.66
C ILE A 68 -6.62 -6.68 19.72
N PRO A 69 -6.11 -6.30 20.89
CA PRO A 69 -5.15 -5.21 21.01
C PRO A 69 -3.86 -5.53 20.25
N ARG A 70 -3.31 -4.55 19.51
CA ARG A 70 -2.11 -4.76 18.67
C ARG A 70 -0.90 -5.23 19.49
N GLU A 71 -0.79 -4.77 20.73
CA GLU A 71 0.27 -5.12 21.67
C GLU A 71 0.28 -6.61 22.05
N ASN A 72 -0.82 -7.33 21.81
CA ASN A 72 -0.90 -8.77 22.01
C ASN A 72 -0.44 -9.56 20.75
N LEU A 73 -0.26 -8.89 19.61
CA LEU A 73 0.13 -9.55 18.36
C LEU A 73 1.63 -9.80 18.30
N ARG A 74 1.99 -10.99 17.85
CA ARG A 74 3.38 -11.43 17.63
C ARG A 74 3.49 -12.03 16.25
N ALA A 75 4.58 -11.73 15.57
CA ALA A 75 4.92 -12.35 14.29
C ALA A 75 6.32 -12.94 14.31
N GLU A 76 6.47 -14.05 13.58
CA GLU A 76 7.76 -14.69 13.35
C GLU A 76 7.87 -15.15 11.89
N VAL A 77 9.06 -15.02 11.32
CA VAL A 77 9.37 -15.64 10.03
C VAL A 77 9.53 -17.14 10.25
N VAL A 78 8.99 -17.95 9.35
CA VAL A 78 9.01 -19.42 9.44
C VAL A 78 9.55 -20.05 8.15
N ASP A 79 10.26 -21.17 8.30
CA ASP A 79 10.60 -22.11 7.23
C ASP A 79 9.63 -23.30 7.24
N HIS A 80 9.12 -23.64 6.06
CA HIS A 80 8.54 -24.94 5.78
C HIS A 80 9.19 -25.55 4.54
N ARG A 81 10.17 -26.45 4.74
CA ARG A 81 10.84 -27.21 3.65
C ARG A 81 11.47 -26.30 2.58
N GLY A 82 12.07 -25.19 2.99
CA GLY A 82 12.68 -24.19 2.11
C GLY A 82 11.69 -23.19 1.52
N HIS A 83 10.45 -23.15 2.02
CA HIS A 83 9.47 -22.09 1.74
C HIS A 83 9.38 -21.15 2.94
N PHE A 84 9.62 -19.87 2.71
CA PHE A 84 9.59 -18.85 3.74
C PHE A 84 8.19 -18.25 3.86
N GLY A 85 7.72 -18.10 5.08
CA GLY A 85 6.44 -17.48 5.40
C GLY A 85 6.51 -16.66 6.68
N VAL A 86 5.37 -16.12 7.07
CA VAL A 86 5.18 -15.41 8.34
C VAL A 86 4.03 -16.05 9.11
N ARG A 87 4.25 -16.28 10.39
CA ARG A 87 3.23 -16.76 11.33
C ARG A 87 2.90 -15.65 12.31
N ILE A 88 1.60 -15.35 12.43
CA ILE A 88 1.07 -14.32 13.33
C ILE A 88 0.19 -14.99 14.38
N ARG A 89 0.39 -14.63 15.64
CA ARG A 89 -0.34 -15.13 16.80
C ARG A 89 -0.74 -13.97 17.70
N ALA A 90 -1.73 -14.20 18.55
CA ALA A 90 -2.11 -13.25 19.58
C ALA A 90 -1.95 -13.87 20.97
N GLU A 91 -1.14 -13.25 21.82
CA GLU A 91 -0.93 -13.68 23.20
C GLU A 91 -2.24 -13.57 23.99
N GLY A 92 -2.62 -14.63 24.70
CA GLY A 92 -3.87 -14.68 25.46
C GLY A 92 -5.13 -14.96 24.64
N HIS A 93 -5.02 -15.16 23.32
CA HIS A 93 -6.16 -15.42 22.44
C HIS A 93 -5.97 -16.75 21.69
N ALA A 94 -6.84 -17.72 21.96
CA ALA A 94 -6.74 -19.06 21.36
C ALA A 94 -7.29 -19.12 19.93
N HIS A 95 -8.30 -18.30 19.63
CA HIS A 95 -8.99 -18.28 18.34
C HIS A 95 -8.94 -16.87 17.75
N LEU A 96 -8.48 -16.78 16.51
CA LEU A 96 -8.40 -15.55 15.74
C LEU A 96 -9.56 -15.51 14.74
N ASP A 97 -10.18 -14.36 14.60
CA ASP A 97 -11.21 -14.09 13.60
C ASP A 97 -10.79 -12.88 12.75
N PRO A 98 -10.07 -13.11 11.63
CA PRO A 98 -9.76 -12.05 10.69
C PRO A 98 -11.02 -11.68 9.90
N ARG A 99 -11.39 -10.40 9.95
CA ARG A 99 -12.59 -9.83 9.28
C ARG A 99 -12.27 -9.01 8.04
N VAL A 100 -11.08 -9.18 7.48
CA VAL A 100 -10.72 -8.66 6.15
C VAL A 100 -11.33 -9.56 5.07
N PRO A 101 -12.15 -9.05 4.15
CA PRO A 101 -12.67 -9.83 3.03
C PRO A 101 -11.54 -10.49 2.22
N GLY A 102 -11.68 -11.79 1.95
CA GLY A 102 -10.71 -12.54 1.15
C GLY A 102 -9.41 -12.95 1.86
N LEU A 103 -9.07 -12.40 3.03
CA LEU A 103 -7.81 -12.74 3.72
C LEU A 103 -7.71 -14.23 4.08
N ARG A 104 -8.81 -14.85 4.49
CA ARG A 104 -8.86 -16.29 4.81
C ARG A 104 -8.44 -17.18 3.63
N THR A 105 -8.60 -16.73 2.39
CA THR A 105 -8.18 -17.48 1.19
C THR A 105 -6.66 -17.50 0.99
N LEU A 106 -5.95 -16.58 1.64
CA LEU A 106 -4.49 -16.46 1.59
C LEU A 106 -3.80 -17.27 2.68
N LEU A 107 -4.56 -17.76 3.67
CA LEU A 107 -4.03 -18.52 4.80
C LEU A 107 -3.61 -19.92 4.36
N ASP A 108 -2.47 -20.37 4.88
CA ASP A 108 -2.07 -21.76 4.76
C ASP A 108 -3.02 -22.65 5.57
N PRO A 109 -3.75 -23.59 4.94
CA PRO A 109 -4.76 -24.39 5.64
C PRO A 109 -4.15 -25.30 6.72
N ALA A 110 -2.98 -25.87 6.46
CA ALA A 110 -2.37 -26.87 7.33
C ALA A 110 -1.79 -26.27 8.62
N HIS A 111 -1.42 -24.99 8.59
CA HIS A 111 -0.76 -24.33 9.71
C HIS A 111 -1.59 -23.22 10.37
N SER A 112 -2.65 -22.72 9.71
CA SER A 112 -3.50 -21.67 10.29
C SER A 112 -4.70 -22.24 11.07
N TYR A 113 -5.21 -23.39 10.65
CA TYR A 113 -6.47 -23.97 11.16
C TYR A 113 -6.23 -25.10 12.16
N GLY A 114 -7.08 -25.18 13.18
CA GLY A 114 -7.15 -26.29 14.13
C GLY A 114 -8.16 -27.36 13.69
N ALA A 115 -8.39 -28.36 14.55
CA ALA A 115 -9.27 -29.49 14.27
C ALA A 115 -10.74 -29.12 14.01
N ASN A 116 -11.21 -28.00 14.56
CA ASN A 116 -12.59 -27.51 14.43
C ASN A 116 -12.72 -26.37 13.40
N GLU A 117 -11.78 -26.24 12.47
CA GLU A 117 -11.69 -25.11 11.52
C GLU A 117 -11.53 -23.72 12.17
N ASN A 118 -11.31 -23.65 13.48
CA ASN A 118 -10.91 -22.43 14.16
C ASN A 118 -9.50 -22.03 13.75
N ILE A 119 -9.28 -20.74 13.51
CA ILE A 119 -7.97 -20.21 13.18
C ILE A 119 -7.22 -19.95 14.48
N HIS A 120 -6.09 -20.62 14.70
CA HIS A 120 -5.27 -20.46 15.92
C HIS A 120 -4.01 -19.62 15.67
N SER A 121 -3.62 -19.49 14.40
CA SER A 121 -2.60 -18.57 13.95
C SER A 121 -2.86 -18.18 12.49
N LEU A 122 -2.36 -17.03 12.05
CA LEU A 122 -2.40 -16.66 10.64
C LEU A 122 -1.05 -17.01 10.03
N VAL A 123 -1.02 -17.95 9.10
CA VAL A 123 0.22 -18.33 8.40
C VAL A 123 0.08 -17.97 6.93
N PHE A 124 0.97 -17.10 6.45
CA PHE A 124 1.03 -16.68 5.06
C PHE A 124 2.37 -17.11 4.44
N PHE A 125 2.31 -17.69 3.25
CA PHE A 125 3.49 -17.92 2.41
C PHE A 125 3.43 -16.97 1.21
N PRO A 126 4.27 -15.91 1.14
CA PRO A 126 4.21 -14.95 0.05
C PRO A 126 4.32 -15.55 -1.36
N GLU A 127 5.02 -16.68 -1.51
CA GLU A 127 5.06 -17.44 -2.77
C GLU A 127 3.68 -17.99 -3.18
N VAL A 128 2.88 -18.45 -2.23
CA VAL A 128 1.51 -18.92 -2.47
C VAL A 128 0.60 -17.74 -2.75
N VAL A 129 0.74 -16.66 -1.98
CA VAL A 129 -0.01 -15.40 -2.18
C VAL A 129 0.25 -14.82 -3.58
N THR A 130 1.50 -14.86 -4.05
CA THR A 130 1.88 -14.43 -5.41
C THR A 130 1.17 -15.27 -6.48
N ARG A 131 1.07 -16.59 -6.28
CA ARG A 131 0.34 -17.49 -7.20
C ARG A 131 -1.16 -17.20 -7.20
N ILE A 132 -1.75 -16.94 -6.04
CA ILE A 132 -3.17 -16.56 -5.93
C ILE A 132 -3.43 -15.24 -6.67
N ALA A 133 -2.59 -14.22 -6.46
CA ALA A 133 -2.71 -12.94 -7.16
C ALA A 133 -2.60 -13.09 -8.69
N ALA A 134 -1.69 -13.95 -9.17
CA ALA A 134 -1.54 -14.24 -10.59
C ALA A 134 -2.81 -14.87 -11.20
N LEU A 135 -3.49 -15.77 -10.47
CA LEU A 135 -4.79 -16.33 -10.90
C LEU A 135 -5.88 -15.27 -11.01
N GLN A 136 -5.76 -14.19 -10.25
CA GLN A 136 -6.65 -13.04 -10.30
C GLN A 136 -6.19 -11.97 -11.30
N GLY A 137 -5.18 -12.25 -12.13
CA GLY A 137 -4.72 -11.36 -13.20
C GLY A 137 -3.82 -10.21 -12.75
N ALA A 138 -3.21 -10.32 -11.57
CA ALA A 138 -2.24 -9.35 -11.03
C ALA A 138 -0.85 -9.96 -10.83
N GLU A 139 0.20 -9.18 -11.07
CA GLU A 139 1.58 -9.55 -10.77
C GLU A 139 2.01 -8.87 -9.46
N LEU A 140 2.37 -9.65 -8.44
CA LEU A 140 3.00 -9.06 -7.26
C LEU A 140 4.46 -8.74 -7.56
N VAL A 141 4.85 -7.50 -7.27
CA VAL A 141 6.19 -6.98 -7.53
C VAL A 141 6.83 -6.38 -6.28
N SER A 142 8.14 -6.30 -6.34
CA SER A 142 8.97 -5.59 -5.39
C SER A 142 9.45 -4.30 -6.03
N VAL A 143 9.33 -3.18 -5.32
CA VAL A 143 9.90 -1.88 -5.73
C VAL A 143 11.06 -1.56 -4.80
N ARG A 144 12.28 -1.54 -5.36
CA ARG A 144 13.53 -1.40 -4.61
C ARG A 144 13.55 -0.18 -3.67
N PRO A 145 13.28 1.07 -4.10
CA PRO A 145 13.30 2.20 -3.17
C PRO A 145 12.29 2.04 -2.02
N TRP A 146 11.14 1.40 -2.28
CA TRP A 146 10.10 1.20 -1.27
C TRP A 146 10.53 0.15 -0.25
N GLY A 147 10.98 -1.02 -0.71
CA GLY A 147 11.49 -2.07 0.19
C GLY A 147 12.71 -1.64 1.01
N ILE A 148 13.55 -0.75 0.47
CA ILE A 148 14.68 -0.17 1.23
C ILE A 148 14.19 0.75 2.36
N ASN A 149 13.11 1.49 2.14
CA ASN A 149 12.56 2.37 3.17
C ASN A 149 11.68 1.62 4.18
N THR A 150 10.93 0.61 3.74
CA THR A 150 9.95 -0.10 4.58
C THR A 150 10.55 -1.30 5.31
N VAL A 151 11.18 -2.23 4.59
CA VAL A 151 11.69 -3.50 5.16
C VAL A 151 13.10 -3.36 5.73
N PHE A 152 13.96 -2.61 5.02
CA PHE A 152 15.37 -2.43 5.39
C PHE A 152 15.67 -1.06 5.99
N GLY A 153 14.66 -0.19 6.08
CA GLY A 153 14.80 1.12 6.68
C GLY A 153 14.89 1.02 8.20
N GLY A 154 15.38 2.10 8.82
CA GLY A 154 15.21 2.29 10.25
C GLY A 154 13.75 2.65 10.50
N PHE A 155 12.90 1.65 10.70
CA PHE A 155 11.54 1.87 11.19
C PHE A 155 11.63 2.66 12.50
N ASP A 156 11.02 3.85 12.51
CA ASP A 156 10.94 4.70 13.69
C ASP A 156 9.48 4.73 14.16
N PRO A 157 9.11 3.96 15.19
CA PRO A 157 7.74 3.93 15.71
C PRO A 157 7.29 5.26 16.30
N ALA A 158 8.20 6.23 16.48
CA ALA A 158 7.87 7.57 16.96
C ALA A 158 7.47 8.54 15.84
N LYS A 159 7.71 8.22 14.56
CA LYS A 159 7.33 9.08 13.44
C LYS A 159 5.87 8.87 13.06
N SER A 160 5.18 9.98 12.77
CA SER A 160 3.81 9.91 12.24
C SER A 160 3.79 9.38 10.80
N TYR A 161 2.65 8.84 10.37
CA TYR A 161 2.45 8.31 9.01
C TYR A 161 2.86 9.31 7.91
N TYR A 162 2.52 10.60 8.05
CA TYR A 162 2.84 11.63 7.07
C TYR A 162 4.33 12.00 7.03
N GLU A 163 5.01 12.00 8.18
CA GLU A 163 6.47 12.17 8.23
C GLU A 163 7.18 10.96 7.62
N GLY A 164 6.61 9.77 7.84
CA GLY A 164 7.03 8.52 7.24
C GLY A 164 6.88 8.48 5.73
N ASN A 165 5.97 9.25 5.13
CA ASN A 165 5.64 9.21 3.69
C ASN A 165 6.08 10.47 2.92
N MET A 166 6.78 11.40 3.57
CA MET A 166 7.33 12.60 2.90
C MET A 166 8.27 12.23 1.73
N TRP A 167 8.91 11.06 1.79
CA TRP A 167 9.76 10.56 0.72
C TRP A 167 8.94 10.20 -0.54
N GLU A 168 7.71 9.69 -0.41
CA GLU A 168 6.82 9.40 -1.56
C GLU A 168 6.47 10.68 -2.31
N PHE A 169 6.24 11.74 -1.53
CA PHE A 169 5.95 13.08 -2.02
C PHE A 169 7.13 13.70 -2.78
N VAL A 170 8.34 13.61 -2.19
CA VAL A 170 9.57 14.16 -2.80
C VAL A 170 9.99 13.39 -4.05
N ASN A 171 9.81 12.07 -4.07
CA ASN A 171 10.17 11.23 -5.22
C ASN A 171 9.07 11.15 -6.30
N VAL A 172 7.90 11.76 -6.05
CA VAL A 172 6.74 11.72 -6.93
C VAL A 172 6.34 10.28 -7.26
N ASP A 173 6.26 9.45 -6.23
CA ASP A 173 6.01 8.02 -6.37
C ASP A 173 4.65 7.69 -6.97
N ALA A 174 3.72 8.67 -6.98
CA ALA A 174 2.48 8.60 -7.73
C ALA A 174 2.67 8.22 -9.21
N VAL A 175 3.76 8.67 -9.86
CA VAL A 175 4.06 8.29 -11.25
C VAL A 175 4.37 6.81 -11.35
N ARG A 176 5.26 6.32 -10.48
CA ARG A 176 5.63 4.90 -10.43
C ARG A 176 4.40 4.04 -10.12
N TYR A 177 3.58 4.44 -9.16
CA TYR A 177 2.37 3.70 -8.80
C TYR A 177 1.37 3.62 -9.96
N ALA A 178 1.17 4.72 -10.71
CA ALA A 178 0.32 4.72 -11.90
C ALA A 178 0.85 3.77 -12.99
N GLU A 179 2.17 3.67 -13.16
CA GLU A 179 2.81 2.70 -14.06
C GLU A 179 2.57 1.26 -13.62
N LEU A 180 2.72 0.97 -12.33
CA LEU A 180 2.44 -0.36 -11.78
C LEU A 180 0.98 -0.76 -12.02
N LEU A 181 0.02 0.12 -11.70
CA LEU A 181 -1.39 -0.16 -11.93
C LEU A 181 -1.71 -0.37 -13.42
N ALA A 182 -1.12 0.44 -14.31
CA ALA A 182 -1.28 0.27 -15.75
C ALA A 182 -0.89 -1.16 -16.19
N ASP A 183 0.16 -1.70 -15.59
CA ASP A 183 0.69 -3.04 -15.88
C ASP A 183 0.07 -4.15 -14.99
N ARG A 184 -0.97 -3.84 -14.21
CA ARG A 184 -1.62 -4.77 -13.25
C ARG A 184 -0.64 -5.33 -12.20
N ARG A 185 0.28 -4.49 -11.77
CA ARG A 185 1.28 -4.81 -10.74
C ARG A 185 0.88 -4.21 -9.40
N ILE A 186 1.01 -5.01 -8.34
CA ILE A 186 0.80 -4.58 -6.96
C ILE A 186 2.08 -4.83 -6.17
N VAL A 187 2.45 -3.88 -5.31
CA VAL A 187 3.59 -4.07 -4.41
C VAL A 187 3.22 -4.94 -3.22
N PHE A 188 4.16 -5.77 -2.75
CA PHE A 188 3.92 -6.63 -1.60
C PHE A 188 5.12 -6.75 -0.66
N PHE A 189 5.10 -5.95 0.40
CA PHE A 189 6.12 -5.93 1.47
C PHE A 189 5.52 -6.06 2.88
N GLY A 190 4.35 -5.48 3.13
CA GLY A 190 3.82 -5.29 4.48
C GLY A 190 2.38 -5.73 4.70
N THR A 191 1.87 -5.43 5.90
CA THR A 191 0.49 -5.65 6.34
C THR A 191 -0.50 -4.77 5.59
N HIS A 192 -0.11 -3.53 5.25
CA HIS A 192 -0.89 -2.65 4.38
C HIS A 192 -1.15 -3.32 3.03
N ASP A 193 -0.10 -3.72 2.33
CA ASP A 193 -0.21 -4.39 1.04
C ASP A 193 -1.08 -5.67 1.15
N LEU A 194 -0.84 -6.47 2.19
CA LEU A 194 -1.57 -7.71 2.44
C LEU A 194 -3.08 -7.46 2.59
N VAL A 195 -3.46 -6.52 3.43
CA VAL A 195 -4.86 -6.28 3.83
C VAL A 195 -5.59 -5.43 2.80
N SER A 196 -4.95 -4.37 2.34
CA SER A 196 -5.58 -3.34 1.52
C SER A 196 -5.55 -3.70 0.05
N HIS A 197 -4.55 -4.42 -0.48
CA HIS A 197 -4.42 -4.64 -1.93
C HIS A 197 -4.48 -6.09 -2.36
N VAL A 198 -3.94 -7.00 -1.55
CA VAL A 198 -3.84 -8.42 -1.90
C VAL A 198 -5.05 -9.22 -1.41
N ALA A 199 -5.51 -8.98 -0.19
CA ALA A 199 -6.67 -9.67 0.36
C ALA A 199 -7.95 -9.28 -0.38
N GLY A 200 -8.58 -10.28 -1.00
CA GLY A 200 -9.83 -10.08 -1.73
C GLY A 200 -9.65 -9.47 -3.12
N LEU A 201 -8.44 -9.50 -3.69
CA LEU A 201 -8.15 -9.09 -5.07
C LEU A 201 -9.02 -9.90 -6.07
N ARG A 202 -9.57 -9.22 -7.08
CA ARG A 202 -10.52 -9.81 -8.03
C ARG A 202 -10.23 -9.46 -9.48
N SER A 203 -10.26 -10.46 -10.34
CA SER A 203 -9.90 -10.32 -11.75
C SER A 203 -10.76 -9.32 -12.53
N GLU A 204 -12.04 -9.17 -12.19
CA GLU A 204 -12.98 -8.32 -12.91
C GLU A 204 -12.68 -6.82 -12.79
N ALA A 205 -11.91 -6.39 -11.79
CA ALA A 205 -11.61 -4.98 -11.58
C ALA A 205 -10.42 -4.48 -12.42
N TRP A 206 -9.53 -5.37 -12.83
CA TRP A 206 -8.30 -5.00 -13.52
C TRP A 206 -8.46 -4.26 -14.84
N PRO A 207 -9.46 -4.56 -15.69
CA PRO A 207 -9.66 -3.78 -16.92
C PRO A 207 -9.85 -2.28 -16.65
N GLU A 208 -10.69 -1.93 -15.66
CA GLU A 208 -10.93 -0.53 -15.31
C GLU A 208 -9.71 0.08 -14.60
N LEU A 209 -9.12 -0.62 -13.62
CA LEU A 209 -7.97 -0.12 -12.86
C LEU A 209 -6.74 0.10 -13.74
N SER A 210 -6.43 -0.84 -14.64
CA SER A 210 -5.31 -0.73 -15.59
C SER A 210 -5.53 0.42 -16.57
N ALA A 211 -6.75 0.61 -17.08
CA ALA A 211 -7.06 1.75 -17.94
C ALA A 211 -6.89 3.09 -17.21
N ARG A 212 -7.31 3.18 -15.94
CA ARG A 212 -7.11 4.38 -15.10
C ARG A 212 -5.64 4.62 -14.82
N GLY A 213 -4.88 3.59 -14.43
CA GLY A 213 -3.43 3.66 -14.24
C GLY A 213 -2.71 4.16 -15.49
N ALA A 214 -3.05 3.60 -16.66
CA ALA A 214 -2.46 4.00 -17.94
C ALA A 214 -2.75 5.47 -18.27
N ARG A 215 -4.00 5.93 -18.10
CA ARG A 215 -4.35 7.33 -18.32
C ARG A 215 -3.61 8.26 -17.37
N THR A 216 -3.58 7.93 -16.07
CA THR A 216 -2.88 8.76 -15.07
C THR A 216 -1.38 8.83 -15.35
N ARG A 217 -0.76 7.70 -15.69
CA ARG A 217 0.64 7.66 -16.14
C ARG A 217 0.89 8.61 -17.30
N ASP A 218 0.04 8.56 -18.33
CA ASP A 218 0.21 9.40 -19.52
C ASP A 218 0.02 10.90 -19.19
N VAL A 219 -0.93 11.22 -18.30
CA VAL A 219 -1.10 12.59 -17.78
C VAL A 219 0.14 13.04 -17.01
N PHE A 220 0.67 12.21 -16.11
CA PHE A 220 1.90 12.54 -15.37
C PHE A 220 3.10 12.73 -16.26
N ARG A 221 3.32 11.85 -17.25
CA ARG A 221 4.41 11.99 -18.23
C ARG A 221 4.30 13.29 -19.01
N ARG A 222 3.09 13.70 -19.43
CA ARG A 222 2.87 14.99 -20.11
C ARG A 222 3.04 16.18 -19.16
N TYR A 223 2.56 16.06 -17.93
CA TYR A 223 2.61 17.12 -16.93
C TYR A 223 4.06 17.42 -16.54
N PHE A 224 4.86 16.40 -16.24
CA PHE A 224 6.27 16.54 -15.87
C PHE A 224 7.25 16.54 -17.06
N ALA A 225 6.75 16.63 -18.29
CA ALA A 225 7.60 16.62 -19.49
C ALA A 225 8.67 17.74 -19.42
N GLY A 226 9.94 17.35 -19.45
CA GLY A 226 11.07 18.26 -19.35
C GLY A 226 11.26 18.90 -17.96
N VAL A 227 10.83 18.20 -16.89
CA VAL A 227 11.07 18.57 -15.49
C VAL A 227 11.67 17.38 -14.76
N ASP A 228 12.99 17.38 -14.57
CA ASP A 228 13.71 16.25 -13.95
C ASP A 228 13.42 16.11 -12.45
N ARG A 229 13.21 17.25 -11.78
CA ARG A 229 12.91 17.31 -10.34
C ARG A 229 11.85 18.39 -10.09
N PRO A 230 10.55 18.02 -10.02
CA PRO A 230 9.51 18.98 -9.70
C PRO A 230 9.68 19.45 -8.25
N ALA A 231 9.32 20.71 -8.00
CA ALA A 231 9.26 21.20 -6.63
C ALA A 231 8.12 20.51 -5.87
N PRO A 232 8.24 20.35 -4.54
CA PRO A 232 7.17 19.85 -3.67
C PRO A 232 5.81 20.48 -4.00
N PHE A 233 5.78 21.79 -4.23
CA PHE A 233 4.61 22.53 -4.67
C PHE A 233 3.89 21.93 -5.90
N ALA A 234 4.63 21.62 -6.96
CA ALA A 234 4.09 21.06 -8.19
C ALA A 234 3.67 19.58 -8.06
N ALA A 235 4.11 18.91 -6.98
CA ALA A 235 3.81 17.52 -6.67
C ALA A 235 2.55 17.32 -5.80
N VAL A 236 1.92 18.39 -5.29
CA VAL A 236 0.74 18.30 -4.41
C VAL A 236 -0.46 17.60 -5.07
N LEU A 237 -0.89 18.05 -6.25
CA LEU A 237 -2.00 17.40 -6.95
C LEU A 237 -1.64 15.98 -7.44
N PRO A 238 -0.43 15.74 -8.00
CA PRO A 238 0.02 14.39 -8.32
C PRO A 238 0.03 13.43 -7.14
N TYR A 239 0.45 13.89 -5.95
CA TYR A 239 0.45 13.08 -4.75
C TYR A 239 -0.97 12.71 -4.31
N ALA A 240 -1.89 13.68 -4.26
CA ALA A 240 -3.30 13.39 -3.95
C ALA A 240 -3.93 12.40 -4.95
N LEU A 241 -3.59 12.53 -6.24
CA LEU A 241 -4.03 11.59 -7.28
C LEU A 241 -3.44 10.19 -7.06
N GLY A 242 -2.16 10.11 -6.70
CA GLY A 242 -1.48 8.85 -6.35
C GLY A 242 -2.16 8.15 -5.16
N MET A 243 -2.45 8.88 -4.08
CA MET A 243 -3.17 8.32 -2.93
C MET A 243 -4.56 7.78 -3.30
N LEU A 244 -5.30 8.47 -4.17
CA LEU A 244 -6.62 8.03 -4.58
C LEU A 244 -6.58 6.86 -5.57
N LEU A 245 -5.53 6.76 -6.39
CA LEU A 245 -5.25 5.57 -7.17
C LEU A 245 -4.94 4.37 -6.27
N ASP A 246 -4.17 4.59 -5.23
CA ASP A 246 -3.87 3.57 -4.24
C ASP A 246 -5.14 3.08 -3.54
N ASP A 247 -5.94 3.99 -2.99
CA ASP A 247 -7.26 3.70 -2.46
C ASP A 247 -8.12 2.88 -3.44
N LEU A 248 -8.17 3.27 -4.72
CA LEU A 248 -8.96 2.58 -5.74
C LEU A 248 -8.42 1.19 -6.08
N ALA A 249 -7.13 0.95 -5.89
CA ALA A 249 -6.52 -0.36 -6.06
C ALA A 249 -6.82 -1.33 -4.90
N GLN A 250 -7.53 -0.86 -3.86
CA GLN A 250 -7.98 -1.70 -2.76
C GLN A 250 -9.29 -2.41 -3.14
N PRO A 251 -9.43 -3.75 -2.93
CA PRO A 251 -10.59 -4.50 -3.40
C PRO A 251 -11.96 -4.01 -2.93
N MET A 252 -12.02 -3.46 -1.72
CA MET A 252 -13.24 -2.86 -1.15
C MET A 252 -13.68 -1.56 -1.87
N ASN A 253 -12.75 -0.91 -2.58
CA ASN A 253 -12.97 0.41 -3.19
C ASN A 253 -13.08 0.36 -4.72
N TYR A 254 -12.95 -0.80 -5.37
CA TYR A 254 -13.01 -0.93 -6.84
C TYR A 254 -14.22 -0.24 -7.48
N ALA A 255 -15.38 -0.30 -6.81
CA ALA A 255 -16.62 0.31 -7.28
C ALA A 255 -16.89 1.72 -6.73
N SER A 256 -15.92 2.35 -6.07
CA SER A 256 -16.13 3.64 -5.39
C SER A 256 -16.27 4.80 -6.39
N GLU A 257 -17.51 5.17 -6.70
CA GLU A 257 -17.84 6.27 -7.61
C GLU A 257 -17.35 7.63 -7.10
N SER A 258 -17.33 7.85 -5.77
CA SER A 258 -16.77 9.05 -5.15
C SER A 258 -15.28 9.21 -5.49
N ARG A 259 -14.48 8.15 -5.28
CA ARG A 259 -13.04 8.16 -5.58
C ARG A 259 -12.77 8.33 -7.07
N LYS A 260 -13.50 7.60 -7.91
CA LYS A 260 -13.41 7.74 -9.37
C LYS A 260 -13.66 9.18 -9.79
N HIS A 261 -14.71 9.82 -9.27
CA HIS A 261 -15.02 11.21 -9.60
C HIS A 261 -13.89 12.18 -9.21
N VAL A 262 -13.34 12.07 -8.00
CA VAL A 262 -12.26 12.97 -7.56
C VAL A 262 -10.96 12.73 -8.34
N VAL A 263 -10.66 11.47 -8.69
CA VAL A 263 -9.55 11.13 -9.59
C VAL A 263 -9.70 11.83 -10.94
N GLU A 264 -10.89 11.83 -11.53
CA GLU A 264 -11.17 12.52 -12.79
C GLU A 264 -10.94 14.03 -12.69
N LEU A 265 -11.40 14.66 -11.60
CA LEU A 265 -11.17 16.10 -11.36
C LEU A 265 -9.69 16.45 -11.22
N LEU A 266 -8.92 15.60 -10.51
CA LEU A 266 -7.48 15.79 -10.36
C LEU A 266 -6.74 15.62 -11.70
N ILE A 267 -7.12 14.63 -12.50
CA ILE A 267 -6.59 14.46 -13.86
C ILE A 267 -6.87 15.71 -14.71
N GLU A 268 -8.10 16.22 -14.73
CA GLU A 268 -8.46 17.43 -15.46
C GLU A 268 -7.65 18.65 -14.99
N ALA A 269 -7.45 18.80 -13.69
CA ALA A 269 -6.64 19.89 -13.14
C ALA A 269 -5.17 19.84 -13.58
N LEU A 270 -4.60 18.64 -13.72
CA LEU A 270 -3.24 18.46 -14.25
C LEU A 270 -3.18 18.72 -15.77
N GLU A 271 -4.16 18.23 -16.53
CA GLU A 271 -4.23 18.44 -17.98
C GLU A 271 -4.41 19.92 -18.34
N THR A 272 -5.24 20.63 -17.58
CA THR A 272 -5.44 22.09 -17.71
C THR A 272 -4.35 22.92 -17.02
N ARG A 273 -3.36 22.26 -16.39
CA ARG A 273 -2.22 22.89 -15.70
C ARG A 273 -2.66 23.97 -14.72
N LYS A 274 -3.64 23.68 -13.87
CA LYS A 274 -4.08 24.58 -12.78
C LYS A 274 -2.90 25.01 -11.89
N ILE A 275 -1.94 24.11 -11.74
CA ILE A 275 -0.60 24.34 -11.20
C ILE A 275 0.39 23.94 -12.29
N GLY A 276 1.38 24.80 -12.55
CA GLY A 276 2.43 24.52 -13.52
C GLY A 276 3.49 23.57 -12.96
N PRO A 277 3.99 22.61 -13.76
CA PRO A 277 5.02 21.65 -13.33
C PRO A 277 6.39 22.31 -13.05
N ARG A 278 6.59 23.54 -13.52
CA ARG A 278 7.80 24.35 -13.33
C ARG A 278 7.63 25.43 -12.27
N GLU A 279 6.46 25.55 -11.65
CA GLU A 279 6.27 26.47 -10.53
C GLU A 279 7.08 25.96 -9.34
N ARG A 280 7.93 26.83 -8.77
CA ARG A 280 8.83 26.50 -7.66
C ARG A 280 8.69 27.44 -6.45
N PRO A 281 7.48 27.84 -6.03
CA PRO A 281 7.36 28.53 -4.76
C PRO A 281 7.70 27.60 -3.59
N TYR A 282 8.09 28.19 -2.47
CA TYR A 282 8.31 27.43 -1.24
C TYR A 282 6.97 26.96 -0.68
N LEU A 283 6.81 25.65 -0.54
CA LEU A 283 5.66 25.09 0.16
C LEU A 283 5.90 25.19 1.67
N LEU A 284 5.43 26.28 2.29
CA LEU A 284 5.60 26.49 3.74
C LEU A 284 4.73 25.54 4.56
N LYS A 285 3.54 25.21 4.04
CA LYS A 285 2.57 24.31 4.69
C LYS A 285 1.82 23.49 3.66
N TYR A 286 1.53 22.24 3.99
CA TYR A 286 0.66 21.39 3.20
C TYR A 286 -0.78 21.95 3.23
N PRO A 287 -1.50 22.06 2.09
CA PRO A 287 -2.83 22.65 2.07
C PRO A 287 -3.87 21.79 2.83
N PRO A 288 -4.53 22.29 3.89
CA PRO A 288 -5.57 21.53 4.61
C PRO A 288 -6.75 21.14 3.72
N SER A 289 -6.97 21.88 2.64
CA SER A 289 -7.96 21.54 1.61
C SER A 289 -7.69 20.21 0.90
N ILE A 290 -6.44 19.71 0.84
CA ILE A 290 -6.16 18.38 0.28
C ILE A 290 -6.76 17.27 1.14
N GLU A 291 -6.65 17.36 2.46
CA GLU A 291 -7.26 16.37 3.36
C GLU A 291 -8.78 16.36 3.21
N ARG A 292 -9.39 17.54 3.05
CA ARG A 292 -10.83 17.64 2.76
C ARG A 292 -11.19 17.04 1.40
N LEU A 293 -10.33 17.18 0.38
CA LEU A 293 -10.54 16.59 -0.94
C LEU A 293 -10.47 15.06 -0.87
N ILE A 294 -9.48 14.51 -0.17
CA ILE A 294 -9.34 13.06 0.07
C ILE A 294 -10.52 12.53 0.88
N ALA A 295 -10.93 13.24 1.95
CA ALA A 295 -12.11 12.87 2.74
C ALA A 295 -13.40 12.88 1.91
N SER A 296 -13.55 13.83 0.98
CA SER A 296 -14.67 13.86 0.03
C SER A 296 -14.65 12.64 -0.89
N ALA A 297 -13.47 12.26 -1.40
CA ALA A 297 -13.29 11.06 -2.21
C ALA A 297 -13.65 9.77 -1.46
N ARG A 298 -13.34 9.72 -0.16
CA ARG A 298 -13.61 8.57 0.73
C ARG A 298 -15.05 8.53 1.27
N SER A 299 -15.92 9.44 0.85
CA SER A 299 -17.32 9.45 1.28
C SER A 299 -18.14 8.36 0.59
N ASP A 300 -19.02 7.70 1.36
CA ASP A 300 -20.01 6.74 0.86
C ASP A 300 -21.19 7.40 0.10
N ASP A 301 -21.25 8.74 0.02
CA ASP A 301 -22.22 9.49 -0.80
C ASP A 301 -21.55 10.06 -2.05
N PRO A 302 -21.66 9.39 -3.22
CA PRO A 302 -21.14 9.90 -4.49
C PRO A 302 -21.75 11.25 -4.90
N GLY A 303 -23.00 11.51 -4.50
CA GLY A 303 -23.68 12.77 -4.76
C GLY A 303 -23.01 13.93 -4.03
N ARG A 304 -22.56 13.70 -2.79
CA ARG A 304 -21.78 14.68 -2.03
C ARG A 304 -20.45 14.97 -2.69
N ALA A 305 -19.68 13.94 -3.07
CA ALA A 305 -18.40 14.12 -3.76
C ALA A 305 -18.57 14.96 -5.05
N ARG A 306 -19.61 14.68 -5.85
CA ARG A 306 -19.93 15.43 -7.07
C ARG A 306 -20.28 16.91 -6.84
N ARG A 307 -20.90 17.24 -5.69
CA ARG A 307 -21.26 18.63 -5.35
C ARG A 307 -20.09 19.42 -4.78
N GLU A 308 -19.24 18.78 -3.98
CA GLU A 308 -18.26 19.47 -3.14
C GLU A 308 -16.84 19.46 -3.73
N ALA A 309 -16.41 18.36 -4.36
CA ALA A 309 -15.01 18.14 -4.70
C ALA A 309 -14.42 19.21 -5.62
N GLY A 310 -15.17 19.69 -6.62
CA GLY A 310 -14.73 20.77 -7.50
C GLY A 310 -14.45 22.08 -6.75
N GLY A 311 -15.32 22.44 -5.79
CA GLY A 311 -15.12 23.62 -4.94
C GLY A 311 -13.93 23.46 -4.00
N ILE A 312 -13.72 22.26 -3.44
CA ILE A 312 -12.56 21.96 -2.58
C ILE A 312 -11.26 22.01 -3.40
N LEU A 313 -11.23 21.44 -4.60
CA LEU A 313 -10.07 21.47 -5.48
C LEU A 313 -9.70 22.91 -5.90
N ALA A 314 -10.69 23.77 -6.14
CA ALA A 314 -10.42 25.19 -6.38
C ALA A 314 -9.75 25.85 -5.16
N GLN A 315 -10.18 25.50 -3.93
CA GLN A 315 -9.55 25.98 -2.69
C GLN A 315 -8.10 25.47 -2.55
N VAL A 316 -7.81 24.23 -2.93
CA VAL A 316 -6.43 23.68 -2.97
C VAL A 316 -5.53 24.55 -3.84
N VAL A 317 -5.97 24.83 -5.07
CA VAL A 317 -5.17 25.63 -6.03
C VAL A 317 -4.94 27.05 -5.49
N GLU A 318 -5.95 27.65 -4.86
CA GLU A 318 -5.86 28.99 -4.28
C GLU A 318 -4.95 29.05 -3.03
N GLU A 319 -5.04 28.06 -2.13
CA GLU A 319 -4.12 27.92 -0.99
C GLU A 319 -2.67 27.82 -1.46
N LEU A 320 -2.42 27.01 -2.47
CA LEU A 320 -1.10 26.85 -3.07
C LEU A 320 -0.60 28.17 -3.67
N ARG A 321 -1.40 28.85 -4.49
CA ARG A 321 -1.00 30.14 -5.09
C ARG A 321 -0.74 31.24 -4.06
N ARG A 322 -1.49 31.27 -2.95
CA ARG A 322 -1.22 32.22 -1.86
C ARG A 322 0.14 31.98 -1.20
N HIS A 323 0.57 30.72 -1.07
CA HIS A 323 1.93 30.41 -0.60
C HIS A 323 3.02 30.79 -1.60
N ALA A 324 2.69 30.92 -2.89
CA ALA A 324 3.63 31.38 -3.92
C ALA A 324 3.84 32.90 -3.95
N ALA A 325 2.89 33.66 -3.40
CA ALA A 325 2.93 35.12 -3.36
C ALA A 325 3.54 35.70 -2.07
N ALA A 326 3.85 34.84 -1.09
CA ALA A 326 4.49 35.19 0.18
C ALA A 326 5.99 34.92 0.14
#